data_AF-A0A3M6TD64-F1
#
_entry.id   AF-A0A3M6TD64-F1
#
_cell.length_a   1.000
_cell.length_b   1.000
_cell.length_c   1.000
_cell.angle_alpha   90.00
_cell.angle_beta   90.00
_cell.angle_gamma   90.00
#
_symmetry.space_group_name_H-M   'P 1'
#
loop_
_entity.id
_entity.type
_entity.pdbx_description
1 polymer ?
#
loop_
_entity_poly.entity_id
_entity_poly.type
_entity_poly.pdbx_seq_one_letter_code
_entity_poly.pdbx_strand_id
1 'polypeptide(L)'
;MIEALQTSAFASLKLVKKLYLSKNRITQLKNGTFRDNSNLEELFLARNEIAALEDGSFSGLESSLVILFLSNNYIASLSSGVLGKLTSLKYLFLSDNKITSVDSGTFKSLSSLMLM
;
A
#
# COMPACT_ATOMS: atom_id res chain seq x y z
N MET A 1 9.21 18.07 0.55
CA MET A 1 8.76 16.77 1.10
C MET A 1 7.28 16.66 0.82
N ILE A 2 6.81 15.52 0.31
CA ILE A 2 5.38 15.30 0.02
C ILE A 2 4.67 14.92 1.32
N GLU A 3 3.57 15.59 1.65
CA GLU A 3 2.81 15.35 2.90
C GLU A 3 1.45 14.69 2.65
N ALA A 4 0.85 14.94 1.48
CA ALA A 4 -0.44 14.39 1.10
C ALA A 4 -0.44 14.00 -0.37
N LEU A 5 -1.14 12.92 -0.67
CA LEU A 5 -1.43 12.47 -2.03
C LEU A 5 -2.89 12.76 -2.34
N GLN A 6 -3.14 13.53 -3.40
CA GLN A 6 -4.48 13.64 -3.95
C GLN A 6 -4.83 12.34 -4.70
N THR A 7 -6.10 11.94 -4.69
CA THR A 7 -6.55 10.69 -5.32
C THR A 7 -6.31 10.63 -6.83
N SER A 8 -6.12 11.76 -7.49
CA SER A 8 -5.78 11.87 -8.92
C SER A 8 -4.31 12.20 -9.18
N ALA A 9 -3.45 12.24 -8.16
CA ALA A 9 -2.06 12.68 -8.29
C ALA A 9 -1.27 11.87 -9.34
N PHE A 10 -1.67 10.63 -9.61
CA PHE A 10 -0.99 9.72 -10.54
C PHE A 10 -1.86 9.30 -11.74
N ALA A 11 -3.02 9.95 -11.95
CA ALA A 11 -4.00 9.50 -12.95
C ALA A 11 -3.47 9.51 -14.40
N SER A 12 -2.49 10.36 -14.71
CA SER A 12 -1.83 10.40 -16.02
C SER A 12 -0.75 9.32 -16.21
N LEU A 13 -0.25 8.71 -15.12
CA LEU A 13 0.84 7.74 -15.12
C LEU A 13 0.35 6.31 -15.38
N LYS A 14 -0.38 6.11 -16.48
CA LYS A 14 -1.07 4.82 -16.77
C LYS A 14 -0.13 3.63 -17.01
N LEU A 15 1.11 3.90 -17.41
CA LEU A 15 2.12 2.89 -17.73
C LEU A 15 3.18 2.71 -16.64
N VAL A 16 3.03 3.39 -15.49
CA VAL A 16 4.02 3.31 -14.41
C VAL A 16 4.03 1.90 -13.80
N LYS A 17 5.22 1.31 -13.72
CA LYS A 17 5.43 0.00 -13.08
C LYS A 17 6.00 0.08 -11.67
N LYS A 18 6.74 1.15 -11.37
CA LYS A 18 7.39 1.36 -10.08
C LYS A 18 7.17 2.79 -9.63
N LEU A 19 6.72 2.97 -8.39
CA LEU A 19 6.47 4.28 -7.81
C LEU A 19 7.24 4.45 -6.49
N TYR A 20 8.19 5.38 -6.51
CA TYR A 20 9.08 5.68 -5.38
C TYR A 20 8.58 6.89 -4.61
N LEU A 21 8.02 6.65 -3.42
CA LEU A 21 7.48 7.68 -2.52
C LEU A 21 8.11 7.61 -1.12
N SER A 22 9.15 6.80 -0.95
CA SER A 22 9.83 6.62 0.33
C SER A 22 10.56 7.89 0.77
N LYS A 23 10.79 8.05 2.08
CA LYS A 23 11.45 9.23 2.67
C LYS A 23 10.71 10.55 2.38
N ASN A 24 9.38 10.51 2.42
CA ASN A 24 8.52 11.68 2.43
C ASN A 24 7.84 11.81 3.81
N ARG A 25 6.79 12.63 3.90
CA ARG A 25 6.01 12.88 5.12
C ARG A 25 4.54 12.52 4.92
N ILE A 26 4.27 11.51 4.09
CA ILE A 26 2.89 11.09 3.80
C ILE A 26 2.30 10.52 5.08
N THR A 27 1.18 11.06 5.53
CA THR A 27 0.54 10.67 6.81
C THR A 27 -0.61 9.69 6.65
N GLN A 28 -1.21 9.65 5.45
CA GLN A 28 -2.36 8.80 5.15
C GLN A 28 -2.40 8.40 3.69
N LEU A 29 -3.00 7.25 3.41
CA LEU A 29 -3.46 6.87 2.08
C LEU A 29 -4.98 6.82 2.07
N LYS A 30 -5.57 7.49 1.08
CA LYS A 30 -7.01 7.53 0.88
C LYS A 30 -7.45 6.46 -0.10
N ASN A 31 -8.71 6.07 -0.03
CA ASN A 31 -9.32 5.17 -0.98
C ASN A 31 -9.10 5.67 -2.43
N GLY A 32 -8.63 4.78 -3.29
CA GLY A 32 -8.47 5.03 -4.71
C GLY A 32 -7.30 5.94 -5.08
N THR A 33 -6.32 6.15 -4.18
CA THR A 33 -5.10 6.91 -4.46
C THR A 33 -4.34 6.41 -5.70
N PHE A 34 -4.44 5.12 -6.01
CA PHE A 34 -3.77 4.45 -7.13
C PHE A 34 -4.73 3.82 -8.15
N ARG A 35 -6.01 4.22 -8.15
CA ARG A 35 -7.07 3.55 -8.92
C ARG A 35 -6.82 3.49 -10.43
N ASP A 36 -6.06 4.45 -10.95
CA ASP A 36 -5.78 4.63 -12.38
C ASP A 36 -4.43 4.01 -12.80
N ASN A 37 -3.69 3.38 -11.88
CA ASN A 37 -2.34 2.85 -12.08
C ASN A 37 -2.31 1.33 -12.13
N SER A 38 -3.19 0.72 -12.94
CA SER A 38 -3.35 -0.74 -13.01
C SER A 38 -2.11 -1.51 -13.48
N ASN A 39 -1.05 -0.84 -13.96
CA ASN A 39 0.23 -1.46 -14.31
C ASN A 39 1.30 -1.34 -13.19
N LEU A 40 0.97 -0.77 -12.04
CA LEU A 40 1.91 -0.57 -10.95
C LEU A 40 2.22 -1.89 -10.24
N GLU A 41 3.48 -2.32 -10.33
CA GLU A 41 3.98 -3.59 -9.80
C GLU A 41 4.70 -3.41 -8.46
N GLU A 42 5.37 -2.27 -8.25
CA GLU A 42 6.17 -2.01 -7.05
C GLU A 42 5.88 -0.63 -6.46
N LEU A 43 5.45 -0.59 -5.20
CA LEU A 43 5.12 0.63 -4.48
C LEU A 43 6.00 0.78 -3.24
N PHE A 44 6.81 1.85 -3.23
CA PHE A 44 7.77 2.13 -2.17
C PHE A 44 7.31 3.29 -1.29
N LEU A 45 6.75 3.00 -0.13
CA LEU A 45 6.24 3.98 0.85
C LEU A 45 7.00 3.96 2.18
N ALA A 46 8.15 3.30 2.23
CA ALA A 46 8.94 3.17 3.45
C ALA A 46 9.44 4.53 3.95
N ARG A 47 9.62 4.66 5.27
CA ARG A 47 10.10 5.90 5.92
C ARG A 47 9.22 7.10 5.56
N ASN A 48 7.91 6.94 5.75
CA ASN A 48 6.93 8.03 5.75
C ASN A 48 6.34 8.15 7.17
N GLU A 49 5.24 8.88 7.29
CA GLU A 49 4.54 9.09 8.56
C GLU A 49 3.14 8.44 8.51
N ILE A 50 2.97 7.38 7.71
CA ILE A 50 1.66 6.79 7.42
C ILE A 50 1.12 6.14 8.70
N ALA A 51 0.06 6.72 9.25
CA ALA A 51 -0.66 6.17 10.39
C ALA A 51 -2.04 5.63 9.99
N ALA A 52 -2.62 6.17 8.91
CA ALA A 52 -3.95 5.81 8.43
C ALA A 52 -3.89 5.22 7.01
N LEU A 53 -4.46 4.02 6.87
CA LEU A 53 -4.74 3.38 5.59
C LEU A 53 -6.26 3.19 5.52
N GLU A 54 -6.95 3.95 4.67
CA GLU A 54 -8.37 3.73 4.42
C GLU A 54 -8.60 2.39 3.71
N ASP A 55 -9.78 1.79 3.91
CA ASP A 55 -10.22 0.66 3.10
C ASP A 55 -10.23 1.05 1.62
N GLY A 56 -9.59 0.23 0.78
CA GLY A 56 -9.40 0.56 -0.64
C GLY A 56 -8.25 1.55 -0.93
N SER A 57 -7.35 1.81 0.02
CA SER A 57 -6.13 2.62 -0.21
C SER A 57 -5.31 2.16 -1.42
N PHE A 58 -5.33 0.85 -1.70
CA PHE A 58 -4.64 0.21 -2.82
C PHE A 58 -5.59 -0.29 -3.91
N SER A 59 -6.83 0.22 -3.97
CA SER A 59 -7.77 -0.14 -5.04
C SER A 59 -7.24 0.27 -6.42
N GLY A 60 -7.49 -0.57 -7.42
CA GLY A 60 -6.92 -0.49 -8.77
C GLY A 60 -5.63 -1.30 -8.94
N LEU A 61 -5.05 -1.80 -7.85
CA LEU A 61 -3.80 -2.55 -7.84
C LEU A 61 -3.97 -4.05 -7.56
N GLU A 62 -5.21 -4.54 -7.51
CA GLU A 62 -5.59 -5.87 -7.03
C GLU A 62 -4.81 -6.99 -7.73
N SER A 63 -4.65 -6.89 -9.05
CA SER A 63 -3.99 -7.89 -9.89
C SER A 63 -2.56 -7.53 -10.32
N SER A 64 -2.07 -6.33 -9.98
CA SER A 64 -0.79 -5.83 -10.49
C SER A 64 0.28 -5.65 -9.43
N LEU A 65 -0.08 -5.27 -8.20
CA LEU A 65 0.92 -5.00 -7.17
C LEU A 65 1.58 -6.29 -6.68
N VAL A 66 2.90 -6.36 -6.85
CA VAL A 66 3.73 -7.50 -6.47
C VAL A 66 4.53 -7.19 -5.20
N ILE A 67 5.01 -5.96 -5.06
CA ILE A 67 5.86 -5.53 -3.95
C ILE A 67 5.30 -4.26 -3.29
N LEU A 68 5.09 -4.33 -1.98
CA LEU A 68 4.65 -3.20 -1.17
C LEU A 68 5.59 -2.98 0.02
N PHE A 69 6.30 -1.86 0.02
CA PHE A 69 7.12 -1.43 1.14
C PHE A 69 6.39 -0.39 1.99
N LEU A 70 6.01 -0.78 3.20
CA LEU A 70 5.41 0.08 4.22
C LEU A 70 6.28 0.15 5.50
N SER A 71 7.49 -0.40 5.49
CA SER A 71 8.38 -0.37 6.64
C SER A 71 8.69 1.04 7.13
N ASN A 72 8.93 1.19 8.43
CA ASN A 72 9.25 2.48 9.05
C ASN A 72 8.13 3.52 8.82
N ASN A 73 6.92 3.19 9.26
CA ASN A 73 5.75 4.07 9.28
C ASN A 73 5.10 4.00 10.68
N TYR A 74 3.89 4.54 10.85
CA TYR A 74 3.16 4.56 12.13
C TYR A 74 1.87 3.73 12.08
N ILE A 75 1.79 2.72 11.22
CA ILE A 75 0.59 1.90 11.05
C ILE A 75 0.34 1.12 12.35
N ALA A 76 -0.83 1.31 12.96
CA ALA A 76 -1.20 0.69 14.23
C ALA A 76 -2.05 -0.58 14.08
N SER A 77 -2.78 -0.70 12.98
CA SER A 77 -3.65 -1.84 12.68
C SER A 77 -3.70 -2.13 11.19
N LEU A 78 -4.04 -3.37 10.84
CA LEU A 78 -4.31 -3.78 9.47
C LEU A 78 -5.70 -4.41 9.38
N SER A 79 -6.53 -3.86 8.51
CA SER A 79 -7.85 -4.40 8.19
C SER A 79 -7.83 -5.23 6.90
N SER A 80 -8.82 -6.10 6.75
CA SER A 80 -9.05 -6.82 5.49
C SER A 80 -9.43 -5.90 4.32
N GLY A 81 -9.97 -4.72 4.58
CA GLY A 81 -10.29 -3.73 3.55
C GLY A 81 -9.07 -3.03 2.94
N VAL A 82 -7.92 -3.04 3.64
CA VAL A 82 -6.67 -2.45 3.16
C VAL A 82 -5.92 -3.40 2.21
N LEU A 83 -5.65 -4.63 2.65
CA LEU A 83 -4.80 -5.58 1.90
C LEU A 83 -5.59 -6.70 1.22
N GLY A 84 -6.80 -7.01 1.67
CA GLY A 84 -7.49 -8.27 1.36
C GLY A 84 -7.91 -8.49 -0.09
N LYS A 85 -7.60 -7.56 -1.01
CA LYS A 85 -7.85 -7.70 -2.45
C LYS A 85 -6.58 -7.80 -3.31
N LEU A 86 -5.39 -7.69 -2.73
CA LEU A 86 -4.11 -7.66 -3.46
C LEU A 86 -3.63 -9.09 -3.82
N THR A 87 -4.34 -9.78 -4.70
CA THR A 87 -4.13 -11.20 -5.01
C THR A 87 -2.76 -11.51 -5.64
N SER A 88 -2.15 -10.53 -6.30
CA SER A 88 -0.81 -10.64 -6.91
C SER A 88 0.33 -10.29 -5.95
N LEU A 89 0.04 -9.83 -4.73
CA LEU A 89 1.08 -9.38 -3.80
C LEU A 89 1.93 -10.56 -3.33
N LYS A 90 3.24 -10.47 -3.57
CA LYS A 90 4.23 -11.48 -3.19
C LYS A 90 5.05 -11.07 -1.98
N TYR A 91 5.40 -9.78 -1.91
CA TYR A 91 6.31 -9.25 -0.90
C TYR A 91 5.68 -8.06 -0.20
N LEU A 92 5.48 -8.19 1.11
CA LEU A 92 4.92 -7.17 1.98
C LEU A 92 5.88 -6.87 3.11
N PHE A 93 6.38 -5.63 3.16
CA PHE A 93 7.30 -5.20 4.21
C PHE A 93 6.60 -4.24 5.17
N LEU A 94 6.42 -4.70 6.41
CA LEU A 94 5.74 -3.97 7.49
C LEU A 94 6.62 -3.71 8.71
N SER A 95 7.91 -4.04 8.64
CA SER A 95 8.84 -3.87 9.76
C SER A 95 8.88 -2.43 10.27
N ASP A 96 9.16 -2.24 11.56
CA ASP A 96 9.26 -0.92 12.19
C ASP A 96 7.97 -0.07 12.03
N ASN A 97 6.81 -0.70 12.18
CA ASN A 97 5.52 -0.02 12.36
C ASN A 97 5.09 -0.09 13.83
N LYS A 98 3.83 0.28 14.12
CA LYS A 98 3.21 0.24 15.45
C LYS A 98 2.07 -0.78 15.52
N ILE A 99 2.13 -1.82 14.70
CA ILE A 99 1.04 -2.78 14.53
C ILE A 99 0.81 -3.54 15.83
N THR A 100 -0.36 -3.34 16.43
CA THR A 100 -0.81 -4.05 17.64
C THR A 100 -2.02 -4.95 17.36
N SER A 101 -2.68 -4.79 16.22
CA SER A 101 -3.82 -5.62 15.81
C SER A 101 -3.84 -5.87 14.31
N VAL A 102 -4.32 -7.05 13.94
CA VAL A 102 -4.56 -7.46 12.56
C VAL A 102 -5.91 -8.15 12.52
N ASP A 103 -6.82 -7.65 11.68
CA ASP A 103 -8.17 -8.21 11.57
C ASP A 103 -8.14 -9.60 10.96
N SER A 104 -9.12 -10.42 11.34
CA SER A 104 -9.30 -11.73 10.73
C SER A 104 -9.52 -11.59 9.21
N GLY A 105 -8.83 -12.43 8.45
CA GLY A 105 -8.92 -12.43 7.00
C GLY A 105 -8.10 -11.34 6.29
N THR A 106 -7.31 -10.52 6.99
CA THR A 106 -6.43 -9.50 6.38
C THR A 106 -5.56 -10.06 5.26
N PHE A 107 -5.05 -11.29 5.44
CA PHE A 107 -4.17 -11.94 4.47
C PHE A 107 -4.86 -13.06 3.66
N LYS A 108 -6.17 -13.29 3.85
CA LYS A 108 -6.88 -14.48 3.32
C LYS A 108 -6.80 -14.61 1.80
N SER A 109 -6.84 -13.50 1.09
CA SER A 109 -6.82 -13.49 -0.39
C SER A 109 -5.42 -13.29 -0.98
N LEU A 110 -4.38 -13.12 -0.15
CA LEU A 110 -3.00 -12.91 -0.59
C LEU A 110 -2.34 -14.26 -0.94
N SER A 111 -2.91 -14.97 -1.91
CA SER A 111 -2.50 -16.33 -2.28
C SER A 111 -1.07 -16.43 -2.81
N SER A 112 -0.51 -15.30 -3.29
CA SER A 112 0.87 -15.21 -3.80
C SER A 112 1.88 -14.80 -2.73
N LEU A 113 1.45 -14.49 -1.51
CA LEU A 113 2.32 -13.92 -0.47
C LEU A 113 3.36 -14.93 -0.02
N MET A 114 4.62 -14.53 -0.04
CA MET A 114 5.73 -15.33 0.44
C MET A 114 6.11 -14.90 1.86
N LEU A 115 6.21 -15.87 2.78
CA LEU A 115 6.83 -15.66 4.08
C LEU A 115 8.35 -15.84 3.91
N MET A 116 9.12 -14.80 4.21
CA MET A 116 10.58 -14.88 4.34
C MET A 116 10.97 -15.04 5.81
#